data_AF-A0A6I5RKJ6-F1
#
_entry.id   AF-A0A6I5RKJ6-F1
#
_cell.length_a   1.000
_cell.length_b   1.000
_cell.length_c   1.000
_cell.angle_alpha   90.00
_cell.angle_beta   90.00
_cell.angle_gamma   90.00
#
_symmetry.space_group_name_H-M   'P 1'
#
loop_
_entity.id
_entity.type
_entity.pdbx_description
1 polymer ?
#
loop_
_entity_poly.entity_id
_entity_poly.type
_entity_poly.pdbx_seq_one_letter_code
_entity_poly.pdbx_strand_id
1 'polypeptide(L)' 'MSQNSESKMEKIKAAAELQGELRRVIADQLTGRMDWVRARTYWGLRLPATSTDELAEALAHVLAGGSFRQEINSRNQNFL' A
#
# COMPACT_ATOMS: atom_id res chain seq x y z
N MET A 1 -33.75 -10.13 -2.86
CA MET A 1 -32.34 -10.51 -3.13
C MET A 1 -31.36 -9.30 -3.23
N SER A 2 -31.76 -8.05 -2.90
CA SER A 2 -30.88 -6.85 -3.04
C SER A 2 -29.84 -6.61 -1.95
N GLN A 3 -30.05 -7.07 -0.72
CA GLN A 3 -29.17 -6.71 0.41
C GLN A 3 -27.74 -7.30 0.28
N ASN A 4 -27.57 -8.39 -0.47
CA ASN A 4 -26.27 -9.05 -0.60
C ASN A 4 -25.31 -8.27 -1.52
N SER A 5 -25.83 -7.62 -2.57
CA SER A 5 -25.03 -6.80 -3.50
C SER A 5 -24.58 -5.48 -2.89
N GLU A 6 -25.43 -4.83 -2.08
CA GLU A 6 -25.09 -3.58 -1.39
C GLU A 6 -23.95 -3.80 -0.39
N SER A 7 -24.05 -4.85 0.45
CA SER A 7 -22.99 -5.19 1.41
C SER A 7 -21.65 -5.53 0.73
N LYS A 8 -21.69 -6.09 -0.49
CA LYS A 8 -20.49 -6.41 -1.27
C LYS A 8 -19.84 -5.14 -1.83
N MET A 9 -20.65 -4.20 -2.34
CA MET A 9 -20.14 -2.91 -2.83
C MET A 9 -19.52 -2.08 -1.70
N GLU A 10 -20.12 -2.07 -0.52
CA GLU A 10 -19.58 -1.39 0.66
C GLU A 10 -18.22 -1.98 1.07
N LYS A 11 -18.09 -3.30 1.09
CA LYS A 11 -16.81 -3.97 1.37
C LYS A 11 -15.72 -3.63 0.36
N ILE A 12 -16.07 -3.58 -0.93
CA ILE A 12 -15.13 -3.21 -2.00
C ILE A 12 -14.67 -1.75 -1.82
N LYS A 13 -15.60 -0.84 -1.53
CA LYS A 13 -15.30 0.57 -1.28
C LYS A 13 -14.38 0.73 -0.08
N ALA A 14 -14.71 0.11 1.05
CA ALA A 14 -13.89 0.16 2.25
C ALA A 14 -12.47 -0.40 2.02
N ALA A 15 -12.36 -1.49 1.25
CA ALA A 15 -11.06 -2.03 0.87
C ALA A 15 -10.25 -1.07 -0.02
N ALA A 16 -10.89 -0.41 -0.99
CA ALA A 16 -10.23 0.57 -1.85
C ALA A 16 -9.77 1.82 -1.07
N GLU A 17 -10.58 2.30 -0.14
CA GLU A 17 -10.24 3.42 0.75
C GLU A 17 -9.04 3.06 1.63
N LEU A 18 -9.04 1.87 2.24
CA LEU A 18 -7.91 1.36 3.00
C LEU A 18 -6.65 1.29 2.12
N GLN A 19 -6.74 0.72 0.92
CA GLN A 19 -5.59 0.66 0.01
C GLN A 19 -5.04 2.04 -0.35
N GLY A 20 -5.90 3.03 -0.56
CA GLY A 20 -5.50 4.42 -0.82
C GLY A 20 -4.77 5.04 0.38
N GLU A 21 -5.29 4.82 1.59
CA GLU A 21 -4.68 5.25 2.85
C GLU A 21 -3.28 4.65 3.02
N LEU A 22 -3.14 3.33 2.88
CA LEU A 22 -1.86 2.64 3.07
C LEU A 22 -0.81 3.10 2.06
N ARG A 23 -1.20 3.28 0.79
CA ARG A 23 -0.31 3.79 -0.26
C ARG A 23 0.20 5.20 0.05
N ARG A 24 -0.66 6.07 0.57
CA ARG A 24 -0.27 7.42 0.98
C ARG A 24 0.77 7.38 2.09
N VAL A 25 0.56 6.55 3.10
CA VAL A 25 1.49 6.40 4.22
C VAL A 25 2.85 5.85 3.78
N ILE A 26 2.86 4.85 2.87
CA ILE A 26 4.10 4.37 2.24
C ILE A 26 4.80 5.51 1.49
N ALA A 27 4.08 6.29 0.69
CA ALA A 27 4.66 7.42 -0.03
C ALA A 27 5.25 8.49 0.91
N ASP A 28 4.58 8.77 2.04
CA ASP A 28 5.07 9.71 3.04
C ASP A 28 6.35 9.22 3.73
N GLN A 29 6.50 7.90 3.94
CA GLN A 29 7.76 7.30 4.41
C GLN A 29 8.88 7.44 3.39
N LEU A 30 8.63 7.08 2.12
CA LEU A 30 9.63 7.12 1.05
C LEU A 30 10.12 8.53 0.73
N THR A 31 9.26 9.53 0.93
CA THR A 31 9.59 10.95 0.69
C THR A 31 10.13 11.67 1.92
N GLY A 32 10.28 10.96 3.05
CA GLY A 32 10.75 11.54 4.31
C GLY A 32 9.76 12.48 5.01
N ARG A 33 8.51 12.58 4.52
CA ARG A 33 7.44 13.35 5.19
C ARG A 33 7.01 12.70 6.51
N MET A 34 7.24 11.40 6.63
CA MET A 34 6.97 10.60 7.83
C MET A 34 8.24 9.86 8.26
N ASP A 35 8.68 10.12 9.49
CA ASP A 35 9.79 9.39 10.10
C ASP A 35 9.38 7.98 10.52
N TRP A 36 10.38 7.16 10.81
CA TRP A 36 10.22 5.74 11.13
C TRP A 36 9.47 5.48 12.46
N VAL A 37 9.47 6.43 13.41
CA VAL A 37 8.74 6.28 14.67
C VAL A 37 7.25 6.47 14.44
N ARG A 38 6.86 7.55 13.74
CA ARG A 38 5.47 7.75 13.29
C ARG A 38 5.02 6.61 12.38
N ALA A 39 5.91 6.22 11.46
CA ALA A 39 6.05 4.91 10.82
C ALA A 39 5.38 3.75 11.56
N ARG A 40 6.15 3.27 12.52
CA ARG A 40 5.86 2.11 13.33
C ARG A 40 4.57 2.24 14.12
N THR A 41 4.31 3.41 14.71
CA THR A 41 3.10 3.65 15.50
C THR A 41 1.85 3.54 14.63
N TYR A 42 1.86 4.14 13.43
CA TYR A 42 0.75 4.04 12.50
C TYR A 42 0.44 2.58 12.16
N TRP A 43 1.46 1.80 11.77
CA TRP A 43 1.26 0.41 11.38
C TRP A 43 0.76 -0.47 12.52
N GLY A 44 1.32 -0.31 13.73
CA GLY A 44 0.89 -1.07 14.89
C GLY A 44 -0.57 -0.78 15.30
N LEU A 45 -1.05 0.44 15.09
CA LEU A 45 -2.45 0.80 15.33
C LEU A 45 -3.37 0.36 14.19
N ARG A 46 -2.93 0.52 12.95
CA ARG A 46 -3.77 0.30 11.77
C ARG A 46 -3.91 -1.17 11.40
N LEU A 47 -2.85 -1.94 11.59
CA LEU A 47 -2.74 -3.36 11.27
C LEU A 47 -2.29 -4.16 12.51
N PRO A 48 -3.06 -4.15 13.60
CA PRO A 48 -2.63 -4.71 14.89
C PRO A 48 -2.47 -6.24 14.86
N ALA A 49 -3.10 -6.92 13.91
CA ALA A 49 -3.01 -8.37 13.72
C ALA A 49 -1.84 -8.77 12.80
N THR A 50 -1.19 -7.82 12.14
CA THR A 50 -0.08 -8.10 11.23
C THR A 50 1.24 -8.03 11.99
N SER A 51 2.04 -9.09 11.92
CA SER A 51 3.36 -9.09 12.53
C SER A 51 4.30 -8.09 11.83
N THR A 52 5.35 -7.66 12.53
CA THR A 52 6.34 -6.75 11.93
C THR A 52 7.05 -7.40 10.72
N ASP A 53 7.28 -8.72 10.77
CA ASP A 53 7.95 -9.46 9.71
C ASP A 53 7.08 -9.55 8.45
N GLU A 54 5.80 -9.90 8.60
CA GLU A 54 4.85 -9.92 7.48
C GLU A 54 4.67 -8.53 6.86
N LEU A 55 4.65 -7.49 7.68
CA LEU A 55 4.57 -6.11 7.21
C LEU A 55 5.83 -5.73 6.40
N ALA A 56 7.01 -6.09 6.88
CA ALA A 56 8.27 -5.83 6.20
C ALA A 56 8.33 -6.56 4.85
N GLU A 57 7.91 -7.82 4.80
CA GLU A 57 7.84 -8.61 3.57
C GLU A 57 6.84 -8.00 2.57
N ALA A 58 5.65 -7.61 3.03
CA ALA A 58 4.64 -6.96 2.20
C ALA A 58 5.14 -5.63 1.62
N LEU A 59 5.79 -4.79 2.44
CA LEU A 59 6.41 -3.55 1.99
C LEU A 59 7.52 -3.81 0.97
N ALA A 60 8.41 -4.77 1.23
CA ALA A 60 9.48 -5.13 0.32
C ALA A 60 8.92 -5.59 -1.04
N HIS A 61 7.86 -6.42 -1.03
CA HIS A 61 7.19 -6.86 -2.24
C HIS A 61 6.60 -5.69 -3.06
N VAL A 62 5.93 -4.74 -2.40
CA VAL A 62 5.37 -3.56 -3.05
C VAL A 62 6.46 -2.66 -3.64
N LEU A 63 7.56 -2.47 -2.92
CA LEU A 63 8.70 -1.68 -3.40
C LEU A 63 9.41 -2.35 -4.58
N ALA A 64 9.58 -3.67 -4.53
CA ALA A 64 10.13 -4.46 -5.63
C ALA A 64 9.21 -4.44 -6.87
N GLY A 65 7.89 -4.55 -6.68
CA GLY A 65 6.91 -4.42 -7.76
C GLY A 65 6.84 -3.00 -8.36
N GLY A 66 7.10 -1.97 -7.55
CA GLY A 66 7.28 -0.59 -8.00
C GLY A 66 8.55 -0.39 -8.83
N SER A 67 9.64 -1.04 -8.43
CA SER A 67 10.90 -1.10 -9.18
C SER A 67 10.70 -1.77 -10.55
N PHE A 68 9.95 -2.87 -10.60
CA PHE A 68 9.62 -3.56 -11.85
C PHE A 68 8.80 -2.70 -12.84
N ARG A 69 7.83 -1.92 -12.35
CA ARG A 69 7.08 -0.98 -13.22
C ARG A 69 7.92 0.20 -13.70
N GLN A 70 8.86 0.70 -12.90
CA GLN A 70 9.78 1.75 -13.34
C GLN A 70 10.77 1.22 -14.40
N GLU A 71 11.27 0.00 -14.26
CA GLU A 71 12.18 -0.62 -15.23
C GLU A 71 11.50 -0.81 -16.61
N ILE A 72 10.23 -1.23 -16.63
CA ILE A 72 9.46 -1.33 -17.88
C ILE A 72 9.24 0.04 -18.53
N ASN A 73 8.97 1.09 -17.74
CA ASN A 73 8.76 2.43 -18.28
C ASN A 73 10.06 3.07 -18.80
N SER A 74 11.18 2.87 -18.10
CA SER A 74 12.49 3.38 -18.53
C SER A 74 13.04 2.63 -19.75
N ARG A 75 12.80 1.32 -19.88
CA ARG A 75 13.12 0.58 -21.12
C ARG A 75 12.32 1.08 -22.32
N ASN A 76 11.05 1.48 -22.15
CA ASN A 76 10.23 2.01 -23.25
C ASN A 76 10.61 3.44 -23.69
N GLN A 77 11.30 4.24 -22.86
CA GLN A 77 11.75 5.58 -23.25
C GLN A 77 13.07 5.59 -24.03
N ASN A 78 13.85 4.50 -24.00
CA ASN A 78 15.11 4.38 -24.73
C ASN A 78 14.96 3.89 -26.19
N PHE A 79 13.72 3.81 -26.71
CA PHE A 79 13.40 3.38 -28.08
C PHE A 79 12.78 4.49 -28.96
N LEU A 80 13.01 5.77 -28.63
CA LEU A 80 12.68 6.91 -29.50
C LEU A 80 13.94 7.59 -30.02
#